data_AF-A0A9D7C6N5-F1
#
_entry.id   AF-A0A9D7C6N5-F1
#
_cell.length_a   1.000
_cell.length_b   1.000
_cell.length_c   1.000
_cell.angle_alpha   90.00
_cell.angle_beta   90.00
_cell.angle_gamma   90.00
#
_symmetry.space_group_name_H-M   'P 1'
#
loop_
_entity.id
_entity.type
_entity.pdbx_description
1 polymer ?
#
loop_
_entity_poly.entity_id
_entity_poly.type
_entity_poly.pdbx_seq_one_letter_code
_entity_poly.pdbx_strand_id
1 'polypeptide(L)'
;MAINKNHEFEDLDGFKCAIVEKNATPARVEFLKPLLTGNGYTVVVVKSPPPKTAAPKAAAAAATTEPAEAPPPLPDTYTIGVTDLTFNPVNALFGRLLRTANGHIVTPAYWEQKDRESHDEVPYYEYNTTKQE
;
A
#
# COMPACT_ATOMS: atom_id res chain seq x y z
N MET A 1 -14.76 -11.91 -18.23
CA MET A 1 -14.35 -12.76 -17.09
C MET A 1 -13.08 -12.17 -16.52
N ALA A 2 -13.09 -11.60 -15.31
CA ALA A 2 -11.89 -11.11 -14.64
C ALA A 2 -11.42 -12.20 -13.67
N ILE A 3 -10.34 -12.89 -14.00
CA ILE A 3 -9.93 -14.11 -13.29
C ILE A 3 -9.22 -13.82 -11.96
N ASN A 4 -8.69 -12.61 -11.74
CA ASN A 4 -8.17 -12.16 -10.43
C ASN A 4 -8.14 -10.62 -10.39
N LYS A 5 -8.84 -10.01 -9.42
CA LYS A 5 -8.79 -8.55 -9.19
C LYS A 5 -7.51 -8.10 -8.46
N ASN A 6 -6.66 -9.05 -8.10
CA ASN A 6 -5.44 -8.84 -7.32
C ASN A 6 -4.19 -8.58 -8.19
N HIS A 7 -4.33 -8.59 -9.52
CA HIS A 7 -3.27 -8.26 -10.47
C HIS A 7 -3.80 -7.24 -11.47
N GLU A 8 -3.62 -5.96 -11.14
CA GLU A 8 -4.06 -4.84 -11.96
C GLU A 8 -2.88 -4.19 -12.66
N PHE A 9 -3.08 -3.68 -13.88
CA PHE A 9 -2.06 -2.99 -14.64
C PHE A 9 -2.51 -1.56 -14.92
N GLU A 10 -1.60 -0.61 -14.76
CA GLU A 10 -1.82 0.80 -15.09
C GLU A 10 -0.55 1.37 -15.73
N ASP A 11 -0.73 2.31 -16.63
CA ASP A 11 0.38 3.05 -17.22
C ASP A 11 0.78 4.19 -16.27
N LEU A 12 1.91 4.01 -15.59
CA LEU A 12 2.50 4.98 -14.68
C LEU A 12 3.70 5.61 -15.38
N ASP A 13 3.69 6.94 -15.53
CA ASP A 13 4.77 7.71 -16.20
C ASP A 13 5.13 7.19 -17.62
N GLY A 14 4.16 6.66 -18.35
CA GLY A 14 4.35 6.11 -19.71
C GLY A 14 4.93 4.69 -19.75
N PHE A 15 5.10 4.04 -18.60
CA PHE A 15 5.46 2.64 -18.49
C PHE A 15 4.27 1.82 -17.99
N LYS A 16 3.99 0.71 -18.68
CA LYS A 16 3.01 -0.26 -18.20
C LYS A 16 3.56 -0.94 -16.94
N CYS A 17 2.87 -0.77 -15.82
CA CYS A 17 3.30 -1.29 -14.53
C CYS A 17 2.21 -2.19 -13.93
N ALA A 18 2.64 -3.23 -13.21
CA ALA A 18 1.79 -3.99 -12.31
C ALA A 18 1.56 -3.20 -11.03
N ILE A 19 0.30 -2.96 -10.67
CA ILE A 19 -0.07 -2.20 -9.49
C ILE A 19 0.17 -3.05 -8.24
N VAL A 20 0.97 -2.50 -7.33
CA VAL A 20 1.23 -3.10 -6.01
C VAL A 20 0.18 -2.61 -5.02
N GLU A 21 -0.04 -1.29 -4.97
CA GLU A 21 -0.97 -0.65 -4.05
C GLU A 21 -1.46 0.68 -4.62
N LYS A 22 -2.78 0.92 -4.54
CA LYS A 22 -3.40 2.20 -4.88
C LYS A 22 -3.75 2.96 -3.62
N ASN A 23 -3.56 4.27 -3.64
CA ASN A 23 -3.80 5.17 -2.52
C ASN A 23 -2.90 4.92 -1.30
N ALA A 24 -1.67 4.50 -1.52
CA ALA A 24 -0.66 4.33 -0.48
C ALA A 24 -0.32 5.69 0.16
N THR A 25 -0.12 5.69 1.48
CA THR A 25 0.42 6.85 2.21
C THR A 25 1.91 7.04 1.89
N PRO A 26 2.51 8.23 2.11
CA PRO A 26 3.94 8.42 1.90
C PRO A 26 4.80 7.45 2.73
N ALA A 27 4.42 7.19 3.99
CA ALA A 27 5.11 6.21 4.84
C ALA A 27 5.09 4.79 4.23
N ARG A 28 4.00 4.43 3.54
CA ARG A 28 3.86 3.14 2.86
C ARG A 28 4.75 3.05 1.63
N VAL A 29 4.87 4.13 0.87
CA VAL A 29 5.81 4.24 -0.26
C VAL A 29 7.25 4.06 0.21
N GLU A 30 7.63 4.74 1.29
CA GLU A 30 8.99 4.64 1.86
C GLU A 30 9.33 3.25 2.38
N PHE A 31 8.34 2.47 2.82
CA PHE A 31 8.51 1.07 3.19
C PHE A 31 8.61 0.13 1.98
N LEU A 32 7.70 0.26 1.01
CA LEU A 32 7.63 -0.65 -0.13
C LEU A 32 8.76 -0.45 -1.13
N LYS A 33 9.23 0.79 -1.31
CA LYS A 33 10.30 1.12 -2.25
C LYS A 33 11.61 0.34 -1.98
N PRO A 34 12.24 0.40 -0.80
CA PRO A 34 13.45 -0.36 -0.52
C PRO A 34 13.21 -1.87 -0.50
N LEU A 35 12.02 -2.32 -0.07
CA LEU A 35 11.67 -3.74 -0.07
C LEU A 35 11.66 -4.31 -1.49
N LEU A 36 10.94 -3.66 -2.40
CA LEU A 36 10.82 -4.13 -3.79
C LEU A 36 12.13 -3.97 -4.56
N THR A 37 12.84 -2.85 -4.39
CA THR A 37 14.15 -2.64 -5.02
C THR A 37 15.21 -3.61 -4.52
N GLY A 38 15.22 -3.94 -3.22
CA GLY A 38 16.12 -4.95 -2.65
C GLY A 38 15.86 -6.36 -3.19
N ASN A 39 14.66 -6.64 -3.68
CA ASN A 39 14.29 -7.89 -4.33
C ASN A 39 14.45 -7.86 -5.86
N GLY A 40 15.04 -6.80 -6.42
CA GLY A 40 15.31 -6.69 -7.86
C GLY A 40 14.18 -6.11 -8.70
N TYR A 41 13.11 -5.60 -8.08
CA TYR A 41 12.00 -4.97 -8.80
C TYR A 41 12.23 -3.47 -8.99
N THR A 42 11.88 -2.96 -10.17
CA THR A 42 11.89 -1.51 -10.45
C THR A 42 10.54 -0.91 -10.07
N VAL A 43 10.55 0.00 -9.10
CA VAL A 43 9.34 0.62 -8.53
C VAL A 43 9.11 1.99 -9.14
N VAL A 44 7.89 2.21 -9.65
CA VAL A 44 7.40 3.49 -10.15
C VAL A 44 6.33 3.99 -9.18
N VAL A 45 6.46 5.23 -8.73
CA VAL A 45 5.52 5.84 -7.77
C VAL A 45 4.98 7.11 -8.39
N VAL A 46 3.66 7.14 -8.59
CA VAL A 46 2.95 8.32 -9.09
C VAL A 46 2.08 8.87 -7.98
N LYS A 47 2.10 10.19 -7.78
CA LYS A 47 1.14 10.86 -6.91
C LYS A 47 -0.25 10.69 -7.51
N SER A 48 -1.10 9.89 -6.87
CA SER A 48 -2.46 9.70 -7.33
C SER A 48 -3.21 11.02 -7.04
N PRO A 49 -3.83 11.66 -8.04
CA PRO A 49 -4.70 12.78 -7.74
C PRO A 49 -5.81 12.29 -6.81
N PRO A 50 -6.16 13.04 -5.74
CA PRO A 50 -7.24 12.64 -4.86
C PRO A 50 -8.49 12.40 -5.72
N PRO A 51 -9.31 11.37 -5.41
CA PRO A 51 -10.56 11.18 -6.12
C PRO A 51 -11.28 12.52 -6.08
N LYS A 52 -11.51 13.13 -7.26
CA LYS A 52 -12.34 14.32 -7.38
C LYS A 52 -13.64 13.98 -6.67
N THR A 53 -13.78 14.50 -5.47
CA THR A 53 -15.04 14.58 -4.77
C THR A 53 -15.99 15.18 -5.79
N ALA A 54 -17.06 14.47 -6.10
CA ALA A 54 -18.19 15.07 -6.78
C ALA A 54 -18.43 16.43 -6.12
N ALA A 55 -18.43 17.48 -6.94
CA ALA A 55 -18.61 18.84 -6.47
C ALA A 55 -19.81 18.88 -5.52
N PRO A 56 -19.66 19.37 -4.27
CA PRO A 56 -20.82 19.71 -3.48
C PRO A 56 -21.48 20.90 -4.19
N LYS A 57 -22.60 20.63 -4.84
CA LYS A 57 -23.52 21.67 -5.30
C LYS A 57 -23.92 22.48 -4.08
N ALA A 58 -23.57 23.76 -4.11
CA ALA A 58 -23.90 24.73 -3.07
C ALA A 58 -25.41 24.85 -2.81
N ALA A 59 -25.77 24.91 -1.53
CA ALA A 59 -26.86 25.69 -0.93
C ALA A 59 -26.58 25.73 0.59
N ALA A 60 -26.02 26.81 1.14
CA ALA A 60 -26.74 27.92 1.80
C ALA A 60 -27.68 27.42 2.93
N ALA A 61 -27.66 27.86 4.19
CA ALA A 61 -27.05 29.01 4.86
C ALA A 61 -27.15 28.82 6.40
N ALA A 62 -26.40 29.65 7.15
CA ALA A 62 -26.65 30.17 8.51
C ALA A 62 -25.46 30.01 9.48
N ALA A 63 -25.03 31.17 9.98
CA ALA A 63 -23.84 31.44 10.77
C ALA A 63 -23.92 30.95 12.22
N THR A 64 -22.78 30.56 12.81
CA THR A 64 -22.36 30.91 14.18
C THR A 64 -20.83 30.83 14.29
N THR A 65 -20.30 31.74 15.09
CA THR A 65 -18.95 32.19 15.43
C THR A 65 -18.03 31.13 16.08
N GLU A 66 -16.72 31.43 16.15
CA GLU A 66 -15.64 30.86 17.01
C GLU A 66 -14.80 29.66 16.47
N PRO A 67 -13.49 29.53 16.83
CA PRO A 67 -12.35 30.06 16.06
C PRO A 67 -11.60 28.99 15.25
N ALA A 68 -10.86 29.47 14.24
CA ALA A 68 -10.10 28.69 13.27
C ALA A 68 -9.02 27.79 13.88
N GLU A 69 -9.23 26.48 13.79
CA GLU A 69 -8.16 25.46 13.79
C GLU A 69 -7.99 24.96 12.35
N ALA A 70 -6.74 24.93 11.88
CA ALA A 70 -6.37 24.71 10.49
C ALA A 70 -6.94 23.38 9.94
N PRO A 71 -7.42 23.34 8.68
CA PRO A 71 -7.86 22.08 8.07
C PRO A 71 -6.69 21.10 8.03
N PRO A 72 -6.83 19.85 8.51
CA PRO A 72 -5.75 18.88 8.42
C PRO A 72 -5.37 18.69 6.95
N PRO A 73 -4.08 18.73 6.59
CA PRO A 73 -3.64 18.60 5.21
C PRO A 73 -4.13 17.26 4.65
N LEU A 74 -4.78 17.32 3.49
CA LEU A 74 -5.23 16.14 2.74
C LEU A 74 -4.04 15.16 2.64
N PRO A 75 -4.18 13.90 3.05
CA PRO A 75 -3.09 12.95 2.94
C PRO A 75 -2.80 12.75 1.45
N ASP A 76 -1.57 13.10 1.04
CA ASP A 76 -1.09 12.81 -0.30
C ASP A 76 -1.10 11.29 -0.50
N THR A 77 -1.92 10.82 -1.44
CA THR A 77 -2.01 9.41 -1.78
C THR A 77 -1.19 9.10 -3.03
N TYR A 78 -0.58 7.94 -3.05
CA TYR A 78 0.31 7.50 -4.13
C TYR A 78 -0.16 6.17 -4.71
N THR A 79 0.08 5.99 -6.00
CA THR A 79 -0.05 4.68 -6.66
C THR A 79 1.36 4.13 -6.84
N ILE A 80 1.57 2.92 -6.32
CA ILE A 80 2.85 2.22 -6.41
C ILE A 80 2.68 1.11 -7.44
N GLY A 81 3.51 1.14 -8.46
CA GLY A 81 3.60 0.09 -9.46
C GLY A 81 5.02 -0.47 -9.59
N VAL A 82 5.11 -1.67 -10.14
CA VAL A 82 6.35 -2.33 -10.52
C VAL A 82 6.36 -2.53 -12.03
N THR A 83 7.50 -2.29 -12.69
CA THR A 83 7.60 -2.44 -14.15
C THR A 83 7.49 -3.89 -14.63
N ASP A 84 7.78 -4.85 -13.74
CA ASP A 84 7.58 -6.27 -14.00
C ASP A 84 6.08 -6.60 -13.99
N LEU A 85 5.54 -6.88 -15.18
CA LEU A 85 4.14 -7.21 -15.40
C LEU A 85 3.74 -8.60 -14.88
N THR A 86 4.69 -9.41 -14.41
CA THR A 86 4.38 -10.70 -13.77
C THR A 86 4.20 -10.55 -12.25
N PHE A 87 4.53 -9.37 -11.72
CA PHE A 87 4.48 -9.12 -10.30
C PHE A 87 3.05 -9.08 -9.75
N ASN A 88 2.73 -10.03 -8.88
CA ASN A 88 1.49 -10.07 -8.13
C ASN A 88 1.82 -10.04 -6.63
N PRO A 89 1.36 -9.02 -5.87
CA PRO A 89 1.67 -8.90 -4.44
C PRO A 89 1.27 -10.12 -3.61
N VAL A 90 0.11 -10.74 -3.92
CA VAL A 90 -0.38 -11.93 -3.22
C VAL A 90 0.55 -13.10 -3.48
N ASN A 91 0.92 -13.34 -4.75
CA ASN A 91 1.85 -14.42 -5.08
C ASN A 91 3.25 -14.14 -4.52
N ALA A 92 3.66 -12.88 -4.46
CA ALA A 92 4.96 -12.50 -3.93
C ALA A 92 5.07 -12.79 -2.41
N LEU A 93 3.98 -12.58 -1.66
CA LEU A 93 3.89 -12.90 -0.24
C LEU A 93 3.73 -14.40 0.01
N PHE A 94 2.68 -15.01 -0.52
CA PHE A 94 2.36 -16.41 -0.23
C PHE A 94 3.28 -17.39 -0.96
N GLY A 95 3.88 -16.97 -2.08
CA GLY A 95 4.94 -17.71 -2.77
C GLY A 95 6.33 -17.51 -2.18
N ARG A 96 6.46 -16.73 -1.09
CA ARG A 96 7.73 -16.49 -0.39
C ARG A 96 8.84 -15.90 -1.28
N LEU A 97 8.44 -15.10 -2.26
CA LEU A 97 9.35 -14.53 -3.26
C LEU A 97 10.05 -13.26 -2.74
N LEU A 98 9.45 -12.58 -1.77
CA LEU A 98 10.01 -11.36 -1.18
C LEU A 98 10.79 -11.66 0.11
N ARG A 99 11.96 -11.03 0.21
CA ARG A 99 12.82 -11.06 1.40
C ARG A 99 13.01 -9.66 1.97
N THR A 100 13.05 -9.57 3.29
CA THR A 100 13.46 -8.37 4.02
C THR A 100 14.97 -8.16 3.90
N ALA A 101 15.46 -6.96 4.25
CA ALA A 101 16.89 -6.67 4.27
C ALA A 101 17.69 -7.60 5.21
N ASN A 102 17.04 -8.14 6.24
CA ASN A 102 17.62 -9.08 7.18
C ASN A 102 17.61 -10.53 6.66
N GLY A 103 17.14 -10.79 5.44
CA GLY A 103 17.10 -12.11 4.81
C GLY A 103 15.85 -12.95 5.11
N HIS A 104 15.01 -12.52 6.06
CA HIS A 104 13.74 -13.18 6.40
C HIS A 104 12.71 -13.03 5.29
N ILE A 105 11.87 -14.04 5.11
CA ILE A 105 10.75 -14.03 4.16
C ILE A 105 9.72 -13.03 4.65
N VAL A 106 9.17 -12.21 3.73
CA VAL A 106 8.13 -11.24 4.04
C VAL A 106 6.82 -11.96 4.34
N THR A 107 6.32 -11.84 5.58
CA THR A 107 5.01 -12.37 5.97
C THR A 107 3.89 -11.37 5.65
N PRO A 108 2.62 -11.82 5.55
CA PRO A 108 1.49 -10.90 5.40
C PRO A 108 1.38 -9.86 6.51
N ALA A 109 1.70 -10.24 7.76
CA ALA A 109 1.65 -9.33 8.91
C ALA A 109 2.72 -8.23 8.83
N TYR A 110 3.94 -8.57 8.41
CA TYR A 110 4.99 -7.59 8.13
C TYR A 110 4.65 -6.71 6.92
N TRP A 111 4.08 -7.29 5.85
CA TRP A 111 3.64 -6.54 4.68
C TRP A 111 2.57 -5.50 5.01
N GLU A 112 1.61 -5.85 5.85
CA GLU A 112 0.56 -4.94 6.35
C GLU A 112 1.05 -4.00 7.47
N GLN A 113 2.35 -4.06 7.81
CA GLN A 113 2.97 -3.27 8.89
C GLN A 113 2.30 -3.46 10.26
N LYS A 114 1.68 -4.62 10.48
CA LYS A 114 1.14 -5.01 11.80
C LYS A 114 2.27 -5.39 12.74
N ASP A 115 3.31 -6.01 12.19
CA ASP A 115 4.53 -6.36 12.89
C ASP A 115 5.72 -5.55 12.34
N ARG A 116 6.62 -5.19 13.25
CA ARG A 116 7.85 -4.45 12.92
C ARG A 116 8.92 -5.36 12.31
N GLU A 117 8.86 -6.66 12.57
CA GLU A 117 9.81 -7.66 12.09
C GLU A 117 9.05 -8.80 11.42
N SER A 118 9.70 -9.44 10.45
CA SER A 118 9.10 -10.55 9.71
C SER A 118 9.39 -11.87 10.40
N HIS A 119 8.43 -12.35 11.19
CA HIS A 119 8.52 -13.64 11.89
C HIS A 119 8.10 -14.81 10.98
N ASP A 120 8.97 -15.18 10.03
CA ASP A 120 8.74 -16.36 9.17
C ASP A 120 8.82 -17.69 9.93
N GLU A 121 9.49 -17.71 11.08
CA GLU A 121 9.72 -18.91 11.89
C GLU A 121 8.51 -19.27 12.78
N VAL A 122 7.61 -18.32 13.03
CA VAL A 122 6.45 -18.51 13.91
C VAL A 122 5.27 -19.04 13.09
N PRO A 123 4.79 -20.27 13.35
CA PRO A 123 3.64 -20.80 12.63
C PRO A 123 2.38 -19.98 12.87
N TYR A 124 1.52 -19.87 11.85
CA TYR A 124 0.35 -18.99 11.90
C TYR A 124 -0.66 -19.31 13.04
N TYR A 125 -0.66 -20.52 13.59
CA TYR A 125 -1.57 -20.93 14.67
C TYR A 125 -1.12 -20.45 16.06
N GLU A 126 0.12 -19.99 16.22
CA GLU A 126 0.61 -19.43 17.49
C GLU A 126 0.13 -17.99 17.71
N TYR A 127 -0.29 -17.27 16.67
CA TYR A 127 -0.89 -15.94 16.81
C TYR A 127 -2.28 -15.96 17.47
N ASN A 128 -2.96 -17.12 17.48
CA ASN A 128 -4.28 -17.28 18.09
C ASN A 128 -4.22 -17.65 19.59
N THR A 129 -3.07 -18.13 20.08
CA THR A 129 -2.90 -18.51 21.48
C THR A 129 -2.49 -17.34 22.37
N THR A 130 -1.99 -16.24 21.80
CA THR A 130 -1.56 -15.04 22.57
C THR A 130 -2.70 -14.08 22.94
N LYS A 131 -3.96 -14.38 22.58
CA LYS A 131 -5.15 -13.62 22.98
C LYS A 131 -6.07 -14.41 23.92
N GLN A 132 -5.53 -14.94 25.02
CA GLN A 132 -6.33 -15.33 26.18
C GLN A 132 -5.51 -15.13 27.46
N GLU A 133 -5.41 -13.89 27.93
CA GLU A 133 -5.31 -13.57 29.36
C GLU A 133 -5.80 -12.14 29.62
#